data_AF-A0A8I1E5T8-F1
#
_entry.id   AF-A0A8I1E5T8-F1
#
_cell.length_a   1.000
_cell.length_b   1.000
_cell.length_c   1.000
_cell.angle_alpha   90.00
_cell.angle_beta   90.00
_cell.angle_gamma   90.00
#
_symmetry.space_group_name_H-M   'P 1'
#
loop_
_entity.id
_entity.type
_entity.pdbx_description
1 polymer ?
#
loop_
_entity_poly.entity_id
_entity_poly.type
_entity_poly.pdbx_seq_one_letter_code
_entity_poly.pdbx_strand_id
1 'polypeptide(L)'
;MSRLIRSCAMLALSFSLPLAAAPAPMHGQFLPPDDLALRAEAPDQQQLLQVTEYAVVVGNQRQSNQQPIPVTSPLMIRLKGKPLNKGATIAQVMLNFDAESKSLKKPVFDEKTRTLTLSYPVAQYRVIVDLLRNDTVYVQFLSYANGHIWADLHTGTVKSR
;
A
#
# COMPACT_ATOMS: atom_id res chain seq x y z
N MET A 1 26.86 15.37 -45.77
CA MET A 1 26.47 14.24 -44.89
C MET A 1 25.26 13.53 -45.48
N SER A 2 25.40 12.24 -45.80
CA SER A 2 24.40 11.45 -46.54
C SER A 2 23.11 11.20 -45.73
N ARG A 3 21.93 11.25 -46.38
CA ARG A 3 20.61 10.97 -45.76
C ARG A 3 20.53 9.54 -45.17
N LEU A 4 21.33 8.61 -45.69
CA LEU A 4 21.48 7.25 -45.17
C LEU A 4 22.08 7.23 -43.75
N ILE A 5 23.06 8.09 -43.46
CA ILE A 5 23.72 8.15 -42.14
C ILE A 5 22.75 8.68 -41.08
N ARG A 6 21.93 9.68 -41.43
CA ARG A 6 20.89 10.22 -40.53
C ARG A 6 19.80 9.20 -40.23
N SER A 7 19.43 8.39 -41.21
CA SER A 7 18.41 7.35 -41.06
C SER A 7 18.91 6.19 -40.17
N CYS A 8 20.15 5.74 -40.38
CA CYS A 8 20.77 4.74 -39.51
C CYS A 8 20.98 5.24 -38.08
N ALA A 9 21.30 6.52 -37.90
CA ALA A 9 21.47 7.12 -36.58
C ALA A 9 20.15 7.19 -35.79
N MET A 10 19.04 7.55 -36.43
CA MET A 10 17.71 7.49 -35.78
C MET A 10 17.31 6.06 -35.43
N LEU A 11 17.58 5.09 -36.31
CA LEU A 11 17.27 3.69 -36.04
C LEU A 11 18.11 3.15 -34.87
N ALA A 12 19.40 3.46 -34.84
CA ALA A 12 20.29 3.09 -33.73
C ALA A 12 19.84 3.71 -32.39
N LEU A 13 19.37 4.96 -32.40
CA LEU A 13 18.87 5.65 -31.21
C LEU A 13 17.55 5.04 -30.68
N SER A 14 16.71 4.51 -31.58
CA SER A 14 15.48 3.79 -31.19
C SER A 14 15.76 2.41 -30.57
N PHE A 15 16.87 1.77 -30.94
CA PHE A 15 17.30 0.48 -30.36
C PHE A 15 18.14 0.62 -29.07
N SER A 16 18.64 1.83 -28.77
CA SER A 16 19.40 2.09 -27.53
C SER A 16 18.54 2.45 -26.33
N LEU A 17 17.21 2.50 -26.48
CA LEU A 17 16.30 2.67 -25.35
C LEU A 17 16.34 1.39 -24.50
N PRO A 18 16.71 1.46 -23.21
CA PRO A 18 16.66 0.31 -22.33
C PRO A 18 15.18 -0.11 -22.19
N LEU A 19 14.79 -1.13 -22.95
CA LEU A 19 13.42 -1.65 -22.97
C LEU A 19 13.11 -2.60 -21.79
N ALA A 20 13.94 -2.58 -20.75
CA ALA A 20 13.78 -3.39 -19.56
C ALA A 20 13.26 -2.54 -18.40
N ALA A 21 12.11 -1.90 -18.58
CA ALA A 21 11.32 -1.47 -17.43
C ALA A 21 10.73 -2.74 -16.80
N ALA A 22 11.00 -2.98 -15.52
CA ALA A 22 10.35 -4.06 -14.79
C ALA A 22 8.83 -3.96 -14.94
N PRO A 23 8.08 -5.09 -14.96
CA PRO A 23 6.63 -5.06 -15.09
C PRO A 23 6.03 -4.12 -14.05
N ALA A 24 5.25 -3.14 -14.51
CA ALA A 24 4.64 -2.17 -13.61
C ALA A 24 3.74 -2.91 -12.59
N PRO A 25 3.88 -2.63 -11.29
CA PRO A 25 3.01 -3.22 -10.28
C PRO A 25 1.54 -2.92 -10.61
N MET A 26 0.67 -3.90 -10.37
CA MET A 26 -0.77 -3.66 -10.49
C MET A 26 -1.18 -2.53 -9.55
N HIS A 27 -2.02 -1.59 -10.03
CA HIS A 27 -2.34 -0.34 -9.32
C HIS A 27 -1.13 0.59 -9.09
N GLY A 28 -0.11 0.46 -9.97
CA GLY A 28 1.13 1.24 -9.96
C GLY A 28 0.95 2.77 -10.01
N GLN A 29 -0.16 3.25 -10.57
CA GLN A 29 -0.45 4.67 -10.74
C GLN A 29 -0.68 5.44 -9.43
N PHE A 30 -0.91 4.74 -8.32
CA PHE A 30 -1.13 5.35 -7.00
C PHE A 30 0.16 5.48 -6.18
N LEU A 31 1.28 4.92 -6.66
CA LEU A 31 2.53 5.09 -5.95
C LEU A 31 3.03 6.54 -6.07
N PRO A 32 3.69 7.07 -5.02
CA PRO A 32 4.35 8.37 -5.10
C PRO A 32 5.52 8.34 -6.09
N PRO A 33 6.06 9.52 -6.47
CA PRO A 33 7.32 9.64 -7.21
C PRO A 33 8.47 8.85 -6.55
N ASP A 34 9.36 8.28 -7.36
CA ASP A 34 10.50 7.49 -6.88
C ASP A 34 11.81 8.26 -6.92
N ASP A 35 11.86 9.39 -6.21
CA ASP A 35 12.99 10.34 -6.29
C ASP A 35 14.35 9.73 -5.94
N LEU A 36 14.35 8.67 -5.12
CA LEU A 36 15.54 7.95 -4.67
C LEU A 36 15.79 6.63 -5.41
N ALA A 37 15.03 6.35 -6.48
CA ALA A 37 15.13 5.11 -7.28
C ALA A 37 15.06 3.83 -6.42
N LEU A 38 14.27 3.82 -5.35
CA LEU A 38 14.14 2.68 -4.43
C LEU A 38 13.34 1.53 -5.03
N ARG A 39 12.68 1.74 -6.18
CA ARG A 39 11.79 0.78 -6.84
C ARG A 39 12.26 0.47 -8.26
N ALA A 40 13.57 0.52 -8.49
CA ALA A 40 14.19 0.21 -9.78
C ALA A 40 13.95 -1.25 -10.24
N GLU A 41 13.78 -2.17 -9.29
CA GLU A 41 13.50 -3.58 -9.54
C GLU A 41 12.02 -3.93 -9.33
N ALA A 42 11.62 -5.11 -9.81
CA ALA A 42 10.29 -5.64 -9.53
C ALA A 42 10.12 -5.90 -8.03
N PRO A 43 8.91 -5.66 -7.46
CA PRO A 43 8.65 -5.98 -6.07
C PRO A 43 8.74 -7.50 -5.82
N ASP A 44 9.37 -7.90 -4.72
CA ASP A 44 9.45 -9.30 -4.26
C ASP A 44 8.07 -9.83 -3.87
N GLN A 45 7.27 -8.97 -3.22
CA GLN A 45 5.90 -9.29 -2.87
C GLN A 45 4.98 -8.16 -3.29
N GLN A 46 3.86 -8.55 -3.89
CA GLN A 46 2.73 -7.69 -4.12
C GLN A 46 1.47 -8.33 -3.53
N GLN A 47 0.78 -7.61 -2.66
CA GLN A 47 -0.55 -7.97 -2.17
C GLN A 47 -1.51 -6.83 -2.54
N LEU A 48 -2.58 -7.16 -3.25
CA LEU A 48 -3.65 -6.22 -3.59
C LEU A 48 -5.00 -6.84 -3.23
N LEU A 49 -5.73 -6.15 -2.37
CA LEU A 49 -7.03 -6.56 -1.86
C LEU A 49 -8.08 -5.51 -2.22
N GLN A 50 -9.15 -5.90 -2.89
CA GLN A 50 -10.35 -5.08 -2.99
C GLN A 50 -11.18 -5.27 -1.73
N VAL A 51 -11.43 -4.20 -0.98
CA VAL A 51 -12.24 -4.26 0.25
C VAL A 51 -13.70 -4.54 -0.11
N THR A 52 -14.27 -5.57 0.51
CA THR A 52 -15.71 -5.91 0.38
C THR A 52 -16.45 -5.71 1.69
N GLU A 53 -15.76 -5.82 2.82
CA GLU A 53 -16.34 -5.74 4.15
C GLU A 53 -15.37 -5.03 5.10
N TYR A 54 -15.90 -4.25 6.03
CA TYR A 54 -15.11 -3.69 7.12
C TYR A 54 -15.86 -3.75 8.45
N ALA A 55 -15.11 -3.87 9.54
CA ALA A 55 -15.61 -3.81 10.90
C ALA A 55 -14.76 -2.86 11.72
N VAL A 56 -15.41 -1.90 12.38
CA VAL A 56 -14.76 -0.95 13.28
C VAL A 56 -14.76 -1.52 14.69
N VAL A 57 -13.62 -1.48 15.37
CA VAL A 57 -13.48 -1.86 16.78
C VAL A 57 -13.00 -0.64 17.56
N VAL A 58 -13.85 -0.16 18.47
CA VAL A 58 -13.52 0.89 19.43
C VAL A 58 -13.41 0.22 20.80
N GLY A 59 -12.18 -0.07 21.22
CA GLY A 59 -11.91 -0.75 22.47
C GLY A 59 -11.66 0.22 23.62
N ASN A 60 -11.99 -0.22 24.83
CA ASN A 60 -11.52 0.38 26.07
C ASN A 60 -10.96 -0.75 26.93
N GLN A 61 -9.64 -0.78 27.12
CA GLN A 61 -8.98 -1.85 27.85
C GLN A 61 -8.23 -1.28 29.05
N ARG A 62 -8.49 -1.87 30.21
CA ARG A 62 -7.70 -1.69 31.42
C ARG A 62 -6.72 -2.84 31.55
N GLN A 63 -5.44 -2.60 31.27
CA GLN A 63 -4.42 -3.66 31.22
C GLN A 63 -4.07 -4.25 32.60
N SER A 64 -4.12 -3.43 33.65
CA SER A 64 -3.70 -3.86 35.00
C SER A 64 -4.39 -3.07 36.11
N ASN A 65 -4.31 -3.61 37.32
CA ASN A 65 -4.64 -2.92 38.58
C ASN A 65 -3.48 -2.09 39.14
N GLN A 66 -2.28 -2.15 38.54
CA GLN A 66 -1.10 -1.44 39.02
C GLN A 66 -1.05 0.01 38.54
N GLN A 67 -0.65 0.92 39.44
CA GLN A 67 -0.52 2.36 39.20
C GLN A 67 0.92 2.73 38.85
N PRO A 68 1.14 3.65 37.90
CA PRO A 68 0.16 4.38 37.09
C PRO A 68 -0.49 3.49 36.01
N ILE A 69 -1.81 3.63 35.81
CA ILE A 69 -2.57 2.84 34.84
C ILE A 69 -2.48 3.52 33.46
N PRO A 70 -1.85 2.89 32.45
CA PRO A 70 -1.98 3.36 31.09
C PRO A 70 -3.42 3.10 30.62
N VAL A 71 -4.17 4.16 30.35
CA VAL A 71 -5.48 4.04 29.68
C VAL A 71 -5.21 3.83 28.20
N THR A 72 -5.47 2.62 27.69
CA THR A 72 -5.38 2.31 26.26
C THR A 72 -6.79 2.17 25.69
N SER A 73 -7.17 3.07 24.78
CA SER A 73 -8.40 2.96 23.99
C SER A 73 -8.04 2.64 22.54
N PRO A 74 -7.81 1.35 22.19
CA PRO A 74 -7.41 1.00 20.84
C PRO A 74 -8.56 1.27 19.87
N LEU A 75 -8.24 1.95 18.77
CA LEU A 75 -9.14 2.12 17.64
C LEU A 75 -8.58 1.30 16.47
N MET A 76 -9.38 0.35 15.97
CA MET A 76 -8.97 -0.53 14.88
C MET A 76 -10.08 -0.64 13.83
N ILE A 77 -9.68 -0.88 12.58
CA ILE A 77 -10.59 -1.29 11.52
C ILE A 77 -10.08 -2.60 10.93
N ARG A 78 -10.93 -3.62 10.91
CA ARG A 78 -10.68 -4.87 10.20
C ARG A 78 -11.29 -4.79 8.82
N LEU A 79 -10.49 -5.02 7.79
CA LEU A 79 -10.95 -5.11 6.40
C LEU A 79 -10.84 -6.55 5.93
N LYS A 80 -11.84 -6.97 5.17
CA LYS A 80 -11.84 -8.20 4.38
C LYS A 80 -12.19 -7.88 2.95
N GLY A 81 -11.79 -8.75 2.06
CA GLY A 81 -11.87 -8.46 0.65
C GLY A 81 -11.50 -9.61 -0.26
N LYS A 82 -11.49 -9.30 -1.55
CA LYS A 82 -11.06 -10.21 -2.61
C LYS A 82 -9.63 -9.87 -3.04
N PRO A 83 -8.69 -10.81 -2.96
CA PRO A 83 -7.36 -10.61 -3.53
C PRO A 83 -7.45 -10.50 -5.06
N LEU A 84 -6.71 -9.57 -5.67
CA LEU A 84 -6.81 -9.29 -7.10
C LEU A 84 -5.60 -9.75 -7.91
N ASN A 85 -4.38 -9.69 -7.36
CA ASN A 85 -3.18 -10.06 -8.11
C ASN A 85 -2.84 -11.55 -7.96
N LYS A 86 -2.13 -12.10 -8.95
CA LYS A 86 -1.62 -13.47 -8.90
C LYS A 86 -0.61 -13.60 -7.77
N GLY A 87 -0.75 -14.65 -6.94
CA GLY A 87 0.10 -14.87 -5.77
C GLY A 87 -0.31 -14.09 -4.51
N ALA A 88 -1.36 -13.28 -4.57
CA ALA A 88 -1.90 -12.63 -3.40
C ALA A 88 -2.49 -13.67 -2.43
N THR A 89 -2.00 -13.67 -1.20
CA THR A 89 -2.46 -14.57 -0.14
C THR A 89 -3.14 -13.81 1.00
N ILE A 90 -3.14 -12.48 0.95
CA ILE A 90 -3.79 -11.63 1.95
C ILE A 90 -5.26 -12.02 2.16
N ALA A 91 -5.62 -12.28 3.42
CA ALA A 91 -6.98 -12.66 3.81
C ALA A 91 -7.69 -11.54 4.59
N GLN A 92 -6.92 -10.73 5.31
CA GLN A 92 -7.43 -9.64 6.13
C GLN A 92 -6.42 -8.51 6.24
N VAL A 93 -6.92 -7.30 6.43
CA VAL A 93 -6.12 -6.12 6.75
C VAL A 93 -6.58 -5.58 8.09
N MET A 94 -5.63 -5.31 8.99
CA MET A 94 -5.86 -4.63 10.25
C MET A 94 -5.31 -3.21 10.15
N LEU A 95 -6.17 -2.22 10.29
CA LEU A 95 -5.77 -0.83 10.45
C LEU A 95 -5.76 -0.50 11.94
N ASN A 96 -4.61 -0.09 12.46
CA ASN A 96 -4.46 0.39 13.83
C ASN A 96 -4.36 1.91 13.82
N PHE A 97 -5.12 2.56 14.70
CA PHE A 97 -5.11 4.00 14.86
C PHE A 97 -4.51 4.35 16.22
N ASP A 98 -3.30 4.89 16.19
CA ASP A 98 -2.57 5.26 17.38
C ASP A 98 -2.54 6.78 17.55
N ALA A 99 -2.35 7.23 18.80
CA ALA A 99 -2.00 8.61 19.06
C ALA A 99 -0.62 8.91 18.43
N GLU A 100 -0.47 10.14 17.93
CA GLU A 100 0.72 10.68 17.24
C GLU A 100 2.03 10.01 17.71
N SER A 101 2.53 9.08 16.91
CA SER A 101 3.83 8.46 17.11
C SER A 101 4.88 9.32 16.43
N LYS A 102 6.00 9.59 17.11
CA LYS A 102 7.15 10.31 16.53
C LYS A 102 7.80 9.57 15.34
N SER A 103 7.40 8.33 15.08
CA SER A 103 7.90 7.51 13.98
C SER A 103 6.76 6.73 13.31
N LEU A 104 6.78 6.69 11.98
CA LEU A 104 5.90 5.86 11.19
C LEU A 104 6.20 4.39 11.48
N LYS A 105 5.17 3.63 11.86
CA LYS A 105 5.31 2.17 12.04
C LYS A 105 5.34 1.51 10.67
N LYS A 106 6.31 0.60 10.48
CA LYS A 106 6.45 -0.19 9.27
C LYS A 106 5.19 -1.03 9.02
N PRO A 107 4.63 -1.06 7.80
CA PRO A 107 3.62 -2.03 7.41
C PRO A 107 4.13 -3.46 7.56
N VAL A 108 3.31 -4.36 8.12
CA VAL A 108 3.73 -5.75 8.37
C VAL A 108 2.72 -6.71 7.75
N PHE A 109 3.18 -7.53 6.80
CA PHE A 109 2.43 -8.67 6.29
C PHE A 109 2.90 -9.95 6.98
N ASP A 110 2.00 -10.62 7.69
CA ASP A 110 2.25 -11.92 8.29
C ASP A 110 1.72 -13.02 7.37
N GLU A 111 2.64 -13.77 6.76
CA GLU A 111 2.31 -14.87 5.84
C GLU A 111 1.56 -16.03 6.50
N LYS A 112 1.77 -16.26 7.81
CA LYS A 112 1.12 -17.37 8.53
C LYS A 112 -0.36 -17.09 8.74
N THR A 113 -0.68 -15.89 9.21
CA THR A 113 -2.08 -15.47 9.44
C THR A 113 -2.71 -14.81 8.23
N ARG A 114 -1.93 -14.53 7.18
CA ARG A 114 -2.32 -13.81 5.97
C ARG A 114 -2.91 -12.43 6.30
N THR A 115 -2.33 -11.78 7.30
CA THR A 115 -2.80 -10.51 7.85
C THR A 115 -1.83 -9.41 7.49
N LEU A 116 -2.32 -8.36 6.81
CA LEU A 116 -1.57 -7.11 6.65
C LEU A 116 -1.95 -6.16 7.77
N THR A 117 -0.97 -5.63 8.50
CA THR A 117 -1.18 -4.62 9.53
C THR A 117 -0.63 -3.28 9.07
N LEU A 118 -1.49 -2.27 9.05
CA LEU A 118 -1.16 -0.87 8.74
C LEU A 118 -1.44 -0.01 9.97
N SER A 119 -0.61 0.98 10.21
CA SER A 119 -0.77 1.89 11.36
C SER A 119 -0.88 3.32 10.86
N TYR A 120 -1.94 4.02 11.25
CA TYR A 120 -2.20 5.39 10.88
C TYR A 120 -2.37 6.28 12.11
N PRO A 121 -2.05 7.59 12.01
CA PRO A 121 -2.46 8.56 13.02
C PRO A 121 -3.99 8.56 13.18
N VAL A 122 -4.48 8.73 14.41
CA VAL A 122 -5.92 8.80 14.70
C VAL A 122 -6.66 9.86 13.87
N ALA A 123 -5.99 10.94 13.46
CA ALA A 123 -6.55 11.98 12.61
C ALA A 123 -7.03 11.45 11.24
N GLN A 124 -6.43 10.36 10.73
CA GLN A 124 -6.81 9.76 9.44
C GLN A 124 -8.06 8.88 9.52
N TYR A 125 -8.50 8.53 10.74
CA TYR A 125 -9.63 7.62 10.94
C TYR A 125 -10.89 8.06 10.19
N ARG A 126 -11.26 9.34 10.30
CA ARG A 126 -12.48 9.85 9.65
C ARG A 126 -12.39 9.73 8.12
N VAL A 127 -11.28 10.17 7.54
CA VAL A 127 -11.05 10.09 6.10
C VAL A 127 -11.15 8.66 5.61
N ILE A 128 -10.49 7.70 6.29
CA ILE A 128 -10.53 6.29 5.89
C ILE A 128 -11.94 5.71 5.99
N VAL A 129 -12.69 6.00 7.05
CA VAL A 129 -14.07 5.53 7.20
C VAL A 129 -14.98 6.13 6.14
N ASP A 130 -14.79 7.41 5.80
CA ASP A 130 -15.57 8.06 4.75
C ASP A 130 -15.29 7.43 3.38
N LEU A 131 -14.03 7.11 3.05
CA LEU A 131 -13.70 6.37 1.82
C LEU A 131 -14.37 4.98 1.81
N LEU A 132 -14.30 4.24 2.91
CA LEU A 132 -14.89 2.89 3.03
C LEU A 132 -16.41 2.88 2.89
N ARG A 133 -17.09 3.97 3.27
CA ARG A 133 -18.55 4.09 3.19
C ARG A 133 -19.04 4.48 1.80
N ASN A 134 -18.26 5.28 1.09
CA ASN A 134 -18.73 5.95 -0.12
C ASN A 134 -18.15 5.36 -1.41
N ASP A 135 -16.99 4.71 -1.34
CA ASP A 135 -16.25 4.28 -2.51
C ASP A 135 -15.75 2.83 -2.42
N THR A 136 -15.36 2.29 -3.57
CA THR A 136 -14.60 1.02 -3.61
C THR A 136 -13.15 1.31 -3.27
N VAL A 137 -12.72 0.75 -2.13
CA VAL A 137 -11.35 0.90 -1.62
C VAL A 137 -10.52 -0.34 -1.93
N TYR A 138 -9.27 -0.11 -2.28
CA TYR A 138 -8.25 -1.12 -2.46
C TYR A 138 -7.15 -0.92 -1.43
N VAL A 139 -6.57 -2.03 -0.98
CA VAL A 139 -5.40 -2.03 -0.09
C VAL A 139 -4.25 -2.66 -0.87
N GLN A 140 -3.14 -1.93 -0.97
CA GLN A 140 -1.94 -2.39 -1.63
C GLN A 140 -0.80 -2.52 -0.65
N PHE A 141 0.01 -3.57 -0.81
CA PHE A 141 1.28 -3.76 -0.14
C PHE A 141 2.31 -4.24 -1.15
N LEU A 142 3.46 -3.58 -1.16
CA LEU A 142 4.61 -3.89 -1.98
C LEU A 142 5.85 -3.97 -1.07
N SER A 143 6.63 -5.02 -1.23
CA SER A 143 7.96 -5.11 -0.63
C SER A 143 9.01 -5.34 -1.71
N TYR A 144 10.18 -4.72 -1.54
CA TYR A 144 11.30 -4.80 -2.46
C TYR A 144 12.52 -5.44 -1.78
N ALA A 145 13.43 -6.01 -2.57
CA ALA A 145 14.62 -6.71 -2.08
C ALA A 145 15.55 -5.82 -1.23
N ASN A 146 15.55 -4.51 -1.50
CA ASN A 146 16.29 -3.50 -0.72
C ASN A 146 15.64 -3.17 0.64
N GLY A 147 14.54 -3.84 1.01
CA GLY A 147 13.81 -3.62 2.26
C GLY A 147 12.83 -2.44 2.22
N HIS A 148 12.72 -1.73 1.09
CA HIS A 148 11.68 -0.71 0.90
C HIS A 148 10.30 -1.37 0.91
N ILE A 149 9.37 -0.74 1.63
CA ILE A 149 7.98 -1.19 1.71
C ILE A 149 7.08 -0.01 1.42
N TRP A 150 6.11 -0.24 0.53
CA TRP A 150 5.00 0.67 0.29
C TRP A 150 3.70 -0.03 0.66
N ALA A 151 2.84 0.66 1.40
CA ALA A 151 1.49 0.18 1.63
C ALA A 151 0.51 1.34 1.78
N ASP A 152 -0.65 1.20 1.18
CA ASP A 152 -1.66 2.26 1.13
C ASP A 152 -3.09 1.73 1.17
N LEU A 153 -4.00 2.70 1.30
CA LEU A 153 -5.40 2.56 0.94
C LEU A 153 -5.69 3.61 -0.13
N HIS A 154 -6.35 3.19 -1.19
CA HIS A 154 -6.72 4.10 -2.26
C HIS A 154 -8.06 3.69 -2.88
N THR A 155 -8.75 4.66 -3.46
CA THR A 155 -9.94 4.38 -4.28
C THR A 155 -9.53 4.03 -5.69
N GLY A 156 -10.42 3.36 -6.43
CA GLY A 156 -10.28 3.31 -7.88
C GLY A 156 -10.42 4.70 -8.51
N THR A 157 -10.13 4.79 -9.82
CA THR A 157 -10.40 6.02 -10.58
C THR A 157 -11.90 6.23 -10.70
N VAL A 158 -12.43 7.25 -10.02
CA VAL A 158 -13.84 7.66 -10.14
C VAL A 158 -13.93 8.77 -11.19
N LYS A 159 -14.83 8.63 -12.16
CA LYS A 159 -15.14 9.74 -13.08
C LYS A 159 -15.93 10.80 -12.32
N SER A 160 -15.48 12.05 -12.32
CA SER A 160 -16.31 13.17 -11.84
C SER A 160 -17.57 13.23 -12.70
N ARG A 161 -18.73 13.29 -12.06
CA ARG A 161 -20.01 13.49 -12.73
C ARG A 161 -20.18 14.96 -13.12
#